data_AF-A0A0G1P6L6-F1
#
_entry.id   AF-A0A0G1P6L6-F1
#
_cell.length_a   1.000
_cell.length_b   1.000
_cell.length_c   1.000
_cell.angle_alpha   90.00
_cell.angle_beta   90.00
_cell.angle_gamma   90.00
#
_symmetry.space_group_name_H-M   'P 1'
#
loop_
_entity.id
_entity.type
_entity.pdbx_description
1 polymer ?
#
loop_
_entity_poly.entity_id
_entity_poly.type
_entity_poly.pdbx_seq_one_letter_code
_entity_poly.pdbx_strand_id
1 'polypeptide(L)'
;MKTSSMQVTSAALAQSAANKAFELFQDRKFRSLADFPNLPQTEQDRIFNELVLAGLVMIMLTLEAPDLRVTEELKKDFISIKDHVGWEYIQQLAGMGIEKKYLKDWEKLIKMRYEEYALDKLQAREATMEIESKEYGLTTEKMFRITLMLPVNTVAIGCHNHICRGKTDGRDELFKIIIKWLGKFYLEVRVPLEGGKIDWKSKTKAFIKRKLGI
;
A
#
# COMPACT_ATOMS: atom_id res chain seq x y z
N MET A 1 0.20 -19.09 23.39
CA MET A 1 -0.91 -18.15 23.08
C MET A 1 -0.51 -16.97 22.18
N LYS A 2 0.70 -16.39 22.25
CA LYS A 2 1.08 -15.26 21.35
C LYS A 2 1.10 -15.63 19.85
N THR A 3 1.52 -16.84 19.49
CA THR A 3 1.64 -17.29 18.09
C THR A 3 0.31 -17.30 17.33
N SER A 4 -0.81 -17.68 17.97
CA SER A 4 -2.11 -17.71 17.30
C SER A 4 -2.68 -16.32 17.04
N SER A 5 -2.43 -15.34 17.93
CA SER A 5 -2.88 -13.96 17.74
C SER A 5 -2.13 -13.26 16.61
N MET A 6 -0.84 -13.51 16.48
CA MET A 6 0.00 -12.97 15.40
C MET A 6 -0.42 -13.51 14.04
N GLN A 7 -0.63 -14.83 13.93
CA GLN A 7 -1.10 -15.48 12.70
C GLN A 7 -2.46 -14.95 12.27
N VAL A 8 -3.43 -14.88 13.19
CA VAL A 8 -4.78 -14.33 12.90
C VAL A 8 -4.70 -12.89 12.41
N THR A 9 -3.87 -12.06 13.05
CA THR A 9 -3.71 -10.65 12.66
C THR A 9 -3.04 -10.52 11.29
N SER A 10 -1.98 -11.29 11.05
CA SER A 10 -1.23 -11.30 9.79
C SER A 10 -2.11 -11.77 8.63
N ALA A 11 -2.91 -12.82 8.83
CA ALA A 11 -3.85 -13.33 7.85
C ALA A 11 -4.98 -12.33 7.55
N ALA A 12 -5.52 -11.66 8.57
CA ALA A 12 -6.54 -10.64 8.39
C ALA A 12 -6.01 -9.44 7.58
N LEU A 13 -4.77 -9.02 7.85
CA LEU A 13 -4.09 -7.97 7.11
C LEU A 13 -3.83 -8.38 5.65
N ALA A 14 -3.31 -9.58 5.41
CA ALA A 14 -3.11 -10.13 4.07
C ALA A 14 -4.44 -10.17 3.27
N GLN A 15 -5.51 -10.64 3.89
CA GLN A 15 -6.83 -10.69 3.27
C GLN A 15 -7.36 -9.28 2.97
N SER A 16 -7.11 -8.31 3.86
CA SER A 16 -7.47 -6.91 3.65
C SER A 16 -6.80 -6.33 2.40
N ALA A 17 -5.50 -6.61 2.19
CA ALA A 17 -4.79 -6.20 0.98
C ALA A 17 -5.42 -6.79 -0.29
N ALA A 18 -5.72 -8.09 -0.28
CA ALA A 18 -6.36 -8.76 -1.43
C ALA A 18 -7.75 -8.19 -1.73
N ASN A 19 -8.58 -7.96 -0.70
CA ASN A 19 -9.91 -7.37 -0.85
C ASN A 19 -9.82 -5.94 -1.42
N LYS A 20 -8.88 -5.13 -0.93
CA LYS A 20 -8.69 -3.75 -1.40
C LYS A 20 -8.16 -3.69 -2.83
N ALA A 21 -7.30 -4.62 -3.21
CA ALA A 21 -6.85 -4.78 -4.59
C ALA A 21 -8.03 -5.15 -5.50
N PHE A 22 -8.89 -6.08 -5.07
CA PHE A 22 -10.07 -6.50 -5.83
C PHE A 22 -11.09 -5.36 -6.01
N GLU A 23 -11.35 -4.58 -4.96
CA GLU A 23 -12.19 -3.37 -5.05
C GLU A 23 -11.72 -2.44 -6.17
N LEU A 24 -10.42 -2.16 -6.26
CA LEU A 24 -9.86 -1.29 -7.30
C LEU A 24 -9.84 -1.97 -8.68
N PHE A 25 -9.52 -3.25 -8.74
CA PHE A 25 -9.49 -4.04 -9.98
C PHE A 25 -10.85 -4.08 -10.70
N GLN A 26 -11.94 -4.04 -9.93
CA GLN A 26 -13.30 -3.98 -10.46
C GLN A 26 -13.76 -2.55 -10.79
N ASP A 27 -13.06 -1.51 -10.33
CA ASP A 27 -13.46 -0.12 -10.56
C ASP A 27 -13.42 0.22 -12.05
N ARG A 28 -14.56 0.69 -12.59
CA ARG A 28 -14.70 0.97 -14.02
C ARG A 28 -13.73 2.04 -14.51
N LYS A 29 -13.48 3.07 -13.69
CA LYS A 29 -12.58 4.17 -14.07
C LYS A 29 -11.13 3.67 -14.12
N PHE A 30 -10.72 2.91 -13.12
CA PHE A 30 -9.41 2.25 -13.11
C PHE A 30 -9.22 1.34 -14.33
N ARG A 31 -10.17 0.44 -14.59
CA ARG A 31 -10.13 -0.48 -15.73
C ARG A 31 -10.02 0.26 -17.07
N SER A 32 -10.74 1.36 -17.22
CA SER A 32 -10.65 2.21 -18.41
C SER A 32 -9.27 2.88 -18.55
N LEU A 33 -8.72 3.43 -17.47
CA LEU A 33 -7.42 4.12 -17.48
C LEU A 33 -6.23 3.18 -17.65
N ALA A 34 -6.35 1.96 -17.14
CA ALA A 34 -5.38 0.89 -17.30
C ALA A 34 -5.61 0.07 -18.59
N ASP A 35 -6.52 0.52 -19.47
CA ASP A 35 -6.75 -0.04 -20.81
C ASP A 35 -7.20 -1.52 -20.84
N PHE A 36 -7.85 -1.99 -19.77
CA PHE A 36 -8.25 -3.39 -19.60
C PHE A 36 -9.00 -4.02 -20.78
N PRO A 37 -9.95 -3.33 -21.46
CA PRO A 37 -10.67 -3.91 -22.59
C PRO A 37 -9.76 -4.38 -23.74
N ASN A 38 -8.55 -3.81 -23.85
CA ASN A 38 -7.59 -4.13 -24.90
C ASN A 38 -6.46 -5.07 -24.42
N LEU A 39 -6.48 -5.48 -23.15
CA LEU A 39 -5.45 -6.34 -22.57
C LEU A 39 -5.89 -7.81 -22.57
N PRO A 40 -4.98 -8.75 -22.89
CA PRO A 40 -5.24 -10.16 -22.70
C PRO A 40 -5.44 -10.48 -21.21
N GLN A 41 -6.16 -11.56 -20.92
CA GLN A 41 -6.47 -11.98 -19.55
C GLN A 41 -5.22 -12.09 -18.67
N THR A 42 -4.13 -12.63 -19.22
CA THR A 42 -2.85 -12.79 -18.51
C THR A 42 -2.26 -11.45 -18.04
N GLU A 43 -2.47 -10.37 -18.80
CA GLU A 43 -2.01 -9.04 -18.42
C GLU A 43 -2.94 -8.40 -17.39
N GLN A 44 -4.26 -8.66 -17.48
CA GLN A 44 -5.20 -8.25 -16.44
C GLN A 44 -4.86 -8.94 -15.11
N ASP A 45 -4.59 -10.25 -15.13
CA ASP A 45 -4.20 -11.01 -13.94
C ASP A 45 -2.88 -10.50 -13.35
N ARG A 46 -1.91 -10.15 -14.20
CA ARG A 46 -0.67 -9.51 -13.75
C ARG A 46 -0.95 -8.18 -13.05
N ILE A 47 -1.80 -7.32 -13.61
CA ILE A 47 -2.17 -6.04 -12.99
C ILE A 47 -2.84 -6.29 -11.63
N PHE A 48 -3.72 -7.29 -11.52
CA PHE A 48 -4.30 -7.67 -10.24
C PHE A 48 -3.22 -8.06 -9.23
N ASN A 49 -2.24 -8.87 -9.64
CA ASN A 49 -1.14 -9.27 -8.76
C ASN A 49 -0.33 -8.05 -8.27
N GLU A 50 -0.04 -7.08 -9.14
CA GLU A 50 0.65 -5.83 -8.74
C GLU A 50 -0.17 -5.00 -7.74
N LEU A 51 -1.51 -4.99 -7.85
CA LEU A 51 -2.37 -4.34 -6.87
C LEU A 51 -2.31 -5.05 -5.51
N VAL A 52 -2.34 -6.38 -5.50
CA VAL A 52 -2.22 -7.14 -4.24
C VAL A 52 -0.84 -6.91 -3.59
N LEU A 53 0.23 -6.97 -4.38
CA LEU A 53 1.60 -6.71 -3.90
C LEU A 53 1.73 -5.30 -3.31
N ALA A 54 1.17 -4.29 -3.98
CA ALA A 54 1.14 -2.93 -3.47
C ALA A 54 0.42 -2.86 -2.11
N GLY A 55 -0.72 -3.54 -1.96
CA GLY A 55 -1.42 -3.61 -0.67
C GLY A 55 -0.61 -4.30 0.43
N LEU A 56 0.00 -5.45 0.15
CA LEU A 56 0.82 -6.19 1.11
C LEU A 56 2.03 -5.36 1.56
N VAL A 57 2.76 -4.78 0.61
CA VAL A 57 3.94 -3.97 0.92
C VAL A 57 3.55 -2.69 1.66
N MET A 58 2.40 -2.08 1.36
CA MET A 58 1.87 -0.95 2.13
C MET A 58 1.71 -1.28 3.61
N ILE A 59 1.12 -2.44 3.91
CA ILE A 59 0.95 -2.92 5.28
C ILE A 59 2.33 -3.12 5.93
N MET A 60 3.25 -3.82 5.25
CA MET A 60 4.58 -4.11 5.76
C MET A 60 5.35 -2.82 6.11
N LEU A 61 5.37 -1.84 5.20
CA LEU A 61 6.01 -0.54 5.41
C LEU A 61 5.34 0.27 6.53
N THR A 62 4.04 0.09 6.73
CA THR A 62 3.31 0.76 7.82
C THR A 62 3.67 0.15 9.17
N LEU A 63 3.77 -1.17 9.27
CA LEU A 63 4.09 -1.88 10.51
C LEU A 63 5.50 -1.62 11.03
N GLU A 64 6.46 -1.38 10.14
CA GLU A 64 7.84 -1.00 10.50
C GLU A 64 8.06 0.51 10.63
N ALA A 65 7.04 1.33 10.44
CA ALA A 65 7.22 2.77 10.39
C ALA A 65 7.72 3.29 11.76
N PRO A 66 8.89 3.96 11.81
CA PRO A 66 9.53 4.34 13.07
C PRO A 66 8.74 5.40 13.83
N ASP A 67 7.91 6.16 13.13
CA ASP A 67 7.05 7.23 13.62
C ASP A 67 5.68 6.75 14.12
N LEU A 68 5.45 5.43 14.18
CA LEU A 68 4.24 4.88 14.81
C LEU A 68 4.15 5.31 16.28
N ARG A 69 2.98 5.83 16.65
CA ARG A 69 2.67 6.32 18.01
C ARG A 69 2.20 5.20 18.93
N VAL A 70 3.06 4.20 19.13
CA VAL A 70 2.81 3.02 19.98
C VAL A 70 4.01 2.73 20.88
N THR A 71 3.85 1.84 21.85
CA THR A 71 4.93 1.42 22.75
C THR A 71 6.00 0.62 22.00
N GLU A 72 7.24 0.61 22.48
CA GLU A 72 8.33 -0.18 21.89
C GLU A 72 8.07 -1.70 21.90
N GLU A 73 7.30 -2.19 22.87
CA GLU A 73 6.83 -3.59 22.88
C GLU A 73 5.91 -3.88 21.69
N LEU A 74 4.93 -3.00 21.44
CA LEU A 74 4.03 -3.13 20.29
C LEU A 74 4.77 -2.99 18.96
N LYS A 75 5.80 -2.15 18.88
CA LYS A 75 6.65 -2.09 17.67
C LYS A 75 7.32 -3.43 17.38
N LYS A 76 7.85 -4.13 18.40
CA LYS A 76 8.44 -5.47 18.21
C LYS A 76 7.41 -6.50 17.74
N ASP A 77 6.20 -6.44 18.27
CA ASP A 77 5.09 -7.28 17.83
C ASP A 77 4.72 -6.97 16.36
N PHE A 78 4.68 -5.69 15.97
CA PHE A 78 4.39 -5.28 14.58
C PHE A 78 5.47 -5.70 13.59
N ILE A 79 6.75 -5.68 13.96
CA ILE A 79 7.82 -6.24 13.12
C ILE A 79 7.60 -7.75 12.92
N SER A 80 7.23 -8.47 13.98
CA SER A 80 6.92 -9.90 13.86
C SER A 80 5.72 -10.16 12.93
N ILE A 81 4.67 -9.32 13.02
CA ILE A 81 3.52 -9.38 12.11
C ILE A 81 3.93 -9.06 10.67
N LYS A 82 4.74 -8.01 10.44
CA LYS A 82 5.24 -7.63 9.10
C LYS A 82 5.85 -8.83 8.39
N ASP A 83 6.71 -9.56 9.08
CA ASP A 83 7.44 -10.68 8.50
C ASP A 83 6.53 -11.88 8.18
N HIS A 84 5.33 -11.94 8.76
CA HIS A 84 4.35 -13.01 8.52
C HIS A 84 3.25 -12.65 7.50
N VAL A 85 2.94 -11.37 7.28
CA VAL A 85 1.84 -10.94 6.37
C VAL A 85 1.98 -11.56 4.97
N GLY A 86 3.19 -11.56 4.40
CA GLY A 86 3.43 -12.15 3.07
C GLY A 86 3.24 -13.66 3.07
N TRP A 87 3.71 -14.34 4.11
CA TRP A 87 3.56 -15.78 4.27
C TRP A 87 2.08 -16.20 4.41
N GLU A 88 1.30 -15.46 5.20
CA GLU A 88 -0.13 -15.75 5.37
C GLU A 88 -0.91 -15.59 4.06
N TYR A 89 -0.57 -14.60 3.23
CA TYR A 89 -1.17 -14.48 1.90
C TYR A 89 -0.85 -15.72 1.03
N ILE A 90 0.38 -16.23 1.08
CA ILE A 90 0.77 -17.46 0.38
C ILE A 90 -0.02 -18.67 0.92
N GLN A 91 -0.25 -18.76 2.24
CA GLN A 91 -1.09 -19.81 2.81
C GLN A 91 -2.54 -19.71 2.34
N GLN A 92 -3.08 -18.51 2.20
CA GLN A 92 -4.42 -18.30 1.63
C GLN A 92 -4.49 -18.80 0.18
N LEU A 93 -3.49 -18.47 -0.66
CA LEU A 93 -3.39 -18.99 -2.03
C LEU A 93 -3.27 -20.52 -2.07
N ALA A 94 -2.47 -21.09 -1.17
CA ALA A 94 -2.35 -22.55 -1.05
C ALA A 94 -3.70 -23.20 -0.69
N GLY A 95 -4.46 -22.59 0.22
CA GLY A 95 -5.82 -23.01 0.59
C GLY A 95 -6.82 -22.93 -0.56
N MET A 96 -6.59 -22.06 -1.55
CA MET A 96 -7.38 -21.98 -2.80
C MET A 96 -6.96 -23.01 -3.86
N GLY A 97 -5.94 -23.84 -3.58
CA GLY A 97 -5.48 -24.89 -4.49
C GLY A 97 -4.42 -24.45 -5.51
N ILE A 98 -3.78 -23.29 -5.31
CA ILE A 98 -2.68 -22.84 -6.19
C ILE A 98 -1.49 -23.80 -6.08
N GLU A 99 -0.95 -24.21 -7.23
CA GLU A 99 0.17 -25.15 -7.29
C GLU A 99 1.42 -24.61 -6.58
N LYS A 100 2.17 -25.49 -5.91
CA LYS A 100 3.38 -25.14 -5.14
C LYS A 100 4.42 -24.33 -5.91
N LYS A 101 4.55 -24.55 -7.23
CA LYS A 101 5.50 -23.80 -8.07
C LYS A 101 5.16 -22.30 -8.09
N TYR A 102 3.88 -21.96 -8.22
CA TYR A 102 3.43 -20.57 -8.22
C TYR A 102 3.47 -19.94 -6.82
N LEU A 103 3.30 -20.73 -5.76
CA LEU A 103 3.48 -20.24 -4.38
C LEU A 103 4.93 -19.75 -4.14
N LYS A 104 5.93 -20.44 -4.70
CA LYS A 104 7.33 -20.01 -4.65
C LYS A 104 7.57 -18.73 -5.45
N ASP A 105 6.91 -18.59 -6.60
CA ASP A 105 6.99 -17.36 -7.40
C ASP A 105 6.40 -16.18 -6.63
N TRP A 106 5.28 -16.38 -5.92
CA TRP A 106 4.69 -15.38 -5.03
C TRP A 106 5.60 -14.98 -3.87
N GLU A 107 6.24 -15.96 -3.20
CA GLU A 107 7.22 -15.68 -2.14
C GLU A 107 8.35 -14.77 -2.65
N LYS A 108 8.92 -15.13 -3.80
CA LYS A 108 9.97 -14.33 -4.45
C LYS A 108 9.47 -12.94 -4.82
N LEU A 109 8.27 -12.84 -5.40
CA LEU A 109 7.71 -11.59 -5.89
C LEU A 109 7.37 -10.63 -4.75
N ILE A 110 6.80 -11.11 -3.64
CA ILE A 110 6.53 -10.31 -2.44
C ILE A 110 7.85 -9.75 -1.89
N LYS A 111 8.87 -10.60 -1.75
CA LYS A 111 10.19 -10.16 -1.28
C LYS A 111 10.80 -9.10 -2.19
N MET A 112 10.81 -9.34 -3.50
CA MET A 112 11.36 -8.41 -4.48
C MET A 112 10.64 -7.05 -4.44
N ARG A 113 9.30 -7.04 -4.39
CA ARG A 113 8.53 -5.78 -4.32
C ARG A 113 8.74 -5.03 -3.01
N TYR A 114 8.86 -5.74 -1.89
CA TYR A 114 9.18 -5.11 -0.61
C TYR A 114 10.56 -4.46 -0.63
N GLU A 115 11.59 -5.18 -1.10
CA GLU A 115 12.96 -4.66 -1.20
C GLU A 115 13.04 -3.45 -2.13
N GLU A 116 12.41 -3.53 -3.31
CA GLU A 116 12.32 -2.44 -4.28
C GLU A 116 11.70 -1.18 -3.65
N TYR A 117 10.51 -1.30 -3.07
CA TYR A 117 9.81 -0.14 -2.49
C TYR A 117 10.47 0.36 -1.20
N ALA A 118 11.15 -0.50 -0.43
CA ALA A 118 11.89 -0.05 0.75
C ALA A 118 13.14 0.77 0.37
N LEU A 119 13.78 0.43 -0.76
CA LEU A 119 14.94 1.15 -1.27
C LEU A 119 14.52 2.49 -1.90
N ASP A 120 13.48 2.47 -2.72
CA ASP A 120 12.88 3.67 -3.33
C ASP A 120 12.38 4.67 -2.28
N LYS A 121 11.93 4.18 -1.12
CA LYS A 121 11.47 5.02 0.01
C LYS A 121 12.58 5.94 0.52
N LEU A 122 13.82 5.47 0.57
CA LEU A 122 14.96 6.30 0.98
C LEU A 122 15.24 7.39 -0.05
N GLN A 123 15.30 7.01 -1.34
CA GLN A 123 15.56 7.94 -2.44
C GLN A 123 14.44 8.97 -2.61
N ALA A 124 13.18 8.53 -2.53
CA ALA A 124 12.01 9.40 -2.63
C ALA A 124 11.96 10.43 -1.50
N ARG A 125 12.37 10.04 -0.29
CA ARG A 125 12.46 10.96 0.86
C ARG A 125 13.50 12.04 0.61
N GLU A 126 14.70 11.65 0.17
CA GLU A 126 15.79 12.58 -0.14
C GLU A 126 15.38 13.57 -1.24
N ALA A 127 14.85 13.08 -2.35
CA ALA A 127 14.39 13.92 -3.47
C ALA A 127 13.26 14.88 -3.05
N THR A 128 12.28 14.42 -2.26
CA THR A 128 11.16 15.27 -1.80
C THR A 128 11.66 16.35 -0.84
N MET A 129 12.60 16.03 0.05
CA MET A 129 13.20 17.00 0.96
C MET A 129 14.00 18.06 0.20
N GLU A 130 14.72 17.67 -0.86
CA GLU A 130 15.48 18.59 -1.70
C GLU A 130 14.58 19.59 -2.43
N ILE A 131 13.48 19.13 -3.03
CA ILE A 131 12.51 19.98 -3.73
C ILE A 131 11.86 20.97 -2.74
N GLU A 132 11.36 20.48 -1.60
CA GLU A 132 10.71 21.34 -0.60
C GLU A 132 11.66 22.37 0.00
N SER A 133 12.94 22.00 0.18
CA SER A 133 13.98 22.93 0.62
C SER A 133 14.23 24.04 -0.41
N LYS A 134 14.33 23.69 -1.70
CA LYS A 134 14.65 24.63 -2.79
C LYS A 134 13.47 25.52 -3.20
N GLU A 135 12.25 24.98 -3.23
CA GLU A 135 11.10 25.67 -3.84
C GLU A 135 10.17 26.36 -2.82
N TYR A 136 10.03 25.80 -1.60
CA TYR A 136 8.95 26.22 -0.69
C TYR A 136 9.40 26.46 0.76
N GLY A 137 10.68 26.26 1.07
CA GLY A 137 11.21 26.28 2.44
C GLY A 137 10.81 25.05 3.26
N LEU A 138 11.80 24.31 3.76
CA LEU A 138 11.59 23.09 4.54
C LEU A 138 11.30 23.44 6.01
N THR A 139 10.12 23.07 6.51
CA THR A 139 9.74 23.21 7.92
C THR A 139 9.64 21.86 8.60
N THR A 140 9.68 21.82 9.94
CA THR A 140 9.49 20.59 10.71
C THR A 140 8.15 19.93 10.42
N GLU A 141 7.08 20.72 10.25
CA GLU A 141 5.76 20.22 9.90
C GLU A 141 5.77 19.55 8.51
N LYS A 142 6.41 20.18 7.52
CA LYS A 142 6.54 19.60 6.17
C LYS A 142 7.35 18.31 6.19
N MET A 143 8.48 18.27 6.91
CA MET A 143 9.27 17.05 7.08
C MET A 143 8.46 15.90 7.70
N PHE A 144 7.62 16.22 8.69
CA PHE A 144 6.72 15.25 9.29
C PHE A 144 5.69 14.73 8.28
N ARG A 145 5.04 15.63 7.51
CA ARG A 145 4.07 15.24 6.47
C ARG A 145 4.70 14.39 5.36
N ILE A 146 5.90 14.74 4.90
CA ILE A 146 6.67 13.96 3.92
C ILE A 146 6.92 12.56 4.47
N THR A 147 7.44 12.46 5.70
CA THR A 147 7.73 11.18 6.36
C THR A 147 6.47 10.31 6.49
N LEU A 148 5.35 10.91 6.92
CA LEU A 148 4.08 10.22 7.11
C LEU A 148 3.51 9.67 5.80
N MET A 149 3.66 10.40 4.68
CA MET A 149 3.13 10.02 3.37
C MET A 149 4.09 9.18 2.53
N LEU A 150 5.32 9.01 2.99
CA LEU A 150 6.37 8.34 2.24
C LEU A 150 6.03 6.90 1.83
N PRO A 151 5.43 6.05 2.69
CA PRO A 151 5.01 4.72 2.27
C PRO A 151 4.04 4.79 1.09
N VAL A 152 2.98 5.62 1.20
CA VAL A 152 1.94 5.79 0.18
C VAL A 152 2.54 6.20 -1.15
N ASN A 153 3.39 7.22 -1.15
CA ASN A 153 4.01 7.73 -2.37
C ASN A 153 4.89 6.67 -3.03
N THR A 154 5.74 6.00 -2.26
CA THR A 154 6.69 5.03 -2.79
C THR A 154 5.99 3.84 -3.43
N VAL A 155 5.03 3.25 -2.71
CA VAL A 155 4.27 2.12 -3.23
C VAL A 155 3.37 2.53 -4.40
N ALA A 156 2.83 3.75 -4.40
CA ALA A 156 2.04 4.24 -5.53
C ALA A 156 2.90 4.39 -6.80
N ILE A 157 4.10 4.94 -6.68
CA ILE A 157 5.04 5.11 -7.79
C ILE A 157 5.43 3.73 -8.33
N GLY A 158 5.87 2.82 -7.47
CA GLY A 158 6.27 1.47 -7.87
C GLY A 158 5.11 0.70 -8.50
N CYS A 159 3.92 0.70 -7.88
CA CYS A 159 2.73 0.04 -8.41
C CYS A 159 2.35 0.61 -9.79
N HIS A 160 2.34 1.94 -9.95
CA HIS A 160 2.05 2.58 -11.23
C HIS A 160 3.08 2.21 -12.29
N ASN A 161 4.36 2.21 -11.93
CA ASN A 161 5.46 1.81 -12.81
C ASN A 161 5.30 0.36 -13.30
N HIS A 162 5.00 -0.58 -12.39
CA HIS A 162 4.78 -1.99 -12.75
C HIS A 162 3.50 -2.19 -13.56
N ILE A 163 2.39 -1.53 -13.21
CA ILE A 163 1.16 -1.59 -14.00
C ILE A 163 1.42 -1.10 -15.43
N CYS A 164 2.15 0.00 -15.60
CA CYS A 164 2.47 0.58 -16.91
C CYS A 164 3.69 -0.04 -17.59
N ARG A 165 4.36 -1.02 -16.98
CA ARG A 165 5.64 -1.60 -17.45
C ARG A 165 6.69 -0.55 -17.78
N GLY A 166 6.83 0.47 -16.94
CA GLY A 166 7.76 1.59 -17.16
C GLY A 166 7.24 2.70 -18.06
N LYS A 167 6.11 2.54 -18.74
CA LYS A 167 5.56 3.53 -19.69
C LYS A 167 4.57 4.46 -18.99
N THR A 168 5.07 5.30 -18.08
CA THR A 168 4.23 6.15 -17.21
C THR A 168 3.81 7.48 -17.86
N ASP A 169 4.41 7.87 -18.98
CA ASP A 169 4.10 9.13 -19.67
C ASP A 169 2.63 9.20 -20.10
N GLY A 170 1.95 10.29 -19.77
CA GLY A 170 0.53 10.51 -20.07
C GLY A 170 -0.45 9.67 -19.24
N ARG A 171 0.03 8.96 -18.20
CA ARG A 171 -0.80 8.10 -17.32
C ARG A 171 -1.12 8.75 -15.96
N ASP A 172 -1.04 10.07 -15.85
CA ASP A 172 -1.23 10.81 -14.59
C ASP A 172 -2.58 10.51 -13.90
N GLU A 173 -3.65 10.34 -14.68
CA GLU A 173 -4.97 10.02 -14.12
C GLU A 173 -5.04 8.61 -13.52
N LEU A 174 -4.29 7.65 -14.07
CA LEU A 174 -4.15 6.33 -13.49
C LEU A 174 -3.37 6.40 -12.18
N PHE A 175 -2.24 7.11 -12.18
CA PHE A 175 -1.45 7.35 -10.97
C PHE A 175 -2.27 8.02 -9.85
N LYS A 176 -3.07 9.04 -10.17
CA LYS A 176 -3.96 9.73 -9.22
C LYS A 176 -4.97 8.79 -8.56
N ILE A 177 -5.48 7.79 -9.30
CA ILE A 177 -6.37 6.78 -8.71
C ILE A 177 -5.59 5.86 -7.78
N ILE A 178 -4.43 5.37 -8.20
CA ILE A 178 -3.58 4.45 -7.42
C ILE A 178 -3.18 5.11 -6.10
N ILE A 179 -2.66 6.35 -6.12
CA ILE A 179 -2.23 7.05 -4.90
C ILE A 179 -3.40 7.35 -3.97
N LYS A 180 -4.59 7.67 -4.51
CA LYS A 180 -5.81 7.89 -3.71
C LYS A 180 -6.27 6.60 -3.05
N TRP A 181 -6.22 5.48 -3.77
CA TRP A 181 -6.55 4.16 -3.25
C TRP A 181 -5.59 3.75 -2.14
N LEU A 182 -4.28 3.82 -2.37
CA LEU A 182 -3.26 3.51 -1.35
C LEU A 182 -3.32 4.47 -0.16
N GLY A 183 -3.54 5.76 -0.37
CA GLY A 183 -3.68 6.73 0.72
C GLY A 183 -4.89 6.42 1.61
N LYS A 184 -6.03 6.02 1.02
CA LYS A 184 -7.19 5.57 1.78
C LYS A 184 -6.87 4.30 2.56
N PHE A 185 -6.23 3.32 1.90
CA PHE A 185 -5.90 2.04 2.52
C PHE A 185 -4.88 2.19 3.66
N TYR A 186 -3.87 3.03 3.47
CA TYR A 186 -2.89 3.38 4.49
C TYR A 186 -3.55 3.93 5.76
N LEU A 187 -4.53 4.83 5.63
CA LEU A 187 -5.29 5.32 6.78
C LEU A 187 -6.12 4.21 7.44
N GLU A 188 -6.70 3.32 6.64
CA GLU A 188 -7.46 2.14 7.10
C GLU A 188 -6.60 1.16 7.92
N VAL A 189 -5.29 1.10 7.64
CA VAL A 189 -4.33 0.28 8.40
C VAL A 189 -3.74 1.04 9.58
N ARG A 190 -3.20 2.24 9.35
CA ARG A 190 -2.40 2.98 10.33
C ARG A 190 -3.23 3.49 11.51
N VAL A 191 -4.43 4.04 11.26
CA VAL A 191 -5.23 4.64 12.33
C VAL A 191 -5.59 3.61 13.41
N PRO A 192 -6.07 2.39 13.08
CA PRO A 192 -6.28 1.34 14.07
C PRO A 192 -4.99 0.90 14.81
N LEU A 193 -3.85 0.82 14.12
CA LEU A 193 -2.57 0.45 14.75
C LEU A 193 -2.16 1.46 15.85
N GLU A 194 -2.46 2.73 15.66
CA GLU A 194 -2.21 3.80 16.66
C GLU A 194 -3.36 3.93 17.69
N GLY A 195 -4.29 2.97 17.76
CA GLY A 195 -5.44 2.98 18.68
C GLY A 195 -6.56 3.95 18.31
N GLY A 196 -6.49 4.56 17.13
CA GLY A 196 -7.52 5.45 16.61
C GLY A 196 -8.72 4.73 16.03
N LYS A 197 -9.82 5.45 15.83
CA LYS A 197 -11.02 4.97 15.13
C LYS A 197 -11.28 5.82 13.89
N ILE A 198 -11.59 5.18 12.77
CA ILE A 198 -11.99 5.88 11.56
C ILE A 198 -13.49 6.19 11.67
N ASP A 199 -13.81 7.38 12.16
CA ASP A 199 -15.21 7.83 12.24
C ASP A 199 -15.74 8.16 10.83
N TRP A 200 -16.81 7.48 10.43
CA TRP A 200 -17.50 7.73 9.16
C TRP A 200 -18.06 9.16 9.08
N LYS A 201 -18.40 9.79 10.22
CA LYS A 201 -18.89 11.17 10.28
C LYS A 201 -17.83 12.17 9.85
N SER A 202 -16.55 11.85 10.04
CA SER A 202 -15.41 12.66 9.58
C SER A 202 -15.26 12.64 8.05
N LYS A 203 -15.59 11.52 7.39
CA LYS A 203 -15.63 11.43 5.91
C LYS A 203 -16.74 12.31 5.34
N THR A 204 -17.91 12.34 5.98
CA THR A 204 -19.04 13.21 5.59
C THR A 204 -18.71 14.70 5.84
N LYS A 205 -18.07 15.03 6.96
CA LYS A 205 -17.60 16.40 7.26
C LYS A 205 -16.55 16.90 6.26
N ALA A 206 -15.56 16.07 5.91
CA ALA A 206 -14.54 16.41 4.93
C ALA A 206 -15.12 16.57 3.51
N PHE A 207 -16.11 15.73 3.15
CA PHE A 207 -16.85 15.85 1.90
C PHE A 207 -17.70 17.14 1.83
N ILE A 208 -18.40 17.48 2.92
CA ILE A 208 -19.17 18.73 3.05
C ILE A 208 -18.26 19.95 2.98
N LYS A 209 -17.13 19.94 3.71
CA LYS A 209 -16.11 21.00 3.64
C LYS A 209 -15.58 21.23 2.22
N ARG A 210 -15.21 20.15 1.51
CA ARG A 210 -14.80 20.22 0.10
C ARG A 210 -15.88 20.75 -0.84
N LYS A 211 -17.16 20.45 -0.60
CA LYS A 211 -18.27 20.95 -1.43
C LYS A 211 -18.66 22.39 -1.10
N LEU A 212 -18.36 22.87 0.11
CA LEU A 212 -18.69 24.22 0.57
C LEU A 212 -17.51 25.20 0.49
N GLY A 213 -16.32 24.76 0.09
CA GLY A 213 -15.13 25.62 -0.02
C GLY A 213 -14.57 26.08 1.34
N ILE A 214 -14.76 25.29 2.40
CA ILE A 214 -14.28 25.55 3.78
C ILE A 214 -13.45 24.38 4.30
#